data_AF-A0A2G9MGI2-F1
#
_entry.id   AF-A0A2G9MGI2-F1
#
_cell.length_a   1.000
_cell.length_b   1.000
_cell.length_c   1.000
_cell.angle_alpha   90.00
_cell.angle_beta   90.00
_cell.angle_gamma   90.00
#
_symmetry.space_group_name_H-M   'P 1'
#
loop_
_entity.id
_entity.type
_entity.pdbx_description
1 polymer ?
#
loop_
_entity_poly.entity_id
_entity_poly.type
_entity_poly.pdbx_seq_one_letter_code
_entity_poly.pdbx_strand_id
1 'polypeptide(L)'
;VLFFNEGAMCYPACWNQIASLGSDDRFNNDNVIVASIVVDAKEKWDKIIQSQPKYLSGLILFDTNTAVSDAYDVLNLPSSMHKGSFPGHTYVIIKQGVISYVLDDPNMALNNDLLATNL
;
A
#
# COMPACT_ATOMS: atom_id res chain seq x y z
N VAL A 1 8.84 2.29 2.83
CA VAL A 1 7.71 1.40 3.17
C VAL A 1 6.95 1.06 1.91
N LEU A 2 6.66 -0.21 1.68
CA LEU A 2 5.77 -0.69 0.63
C LEU A 2 4.43 -1.04 1.25
N PHE A 3 3.34 -0.57 0.66
CA PHE A 3 1.98 -0.92 1.08
C PHE A 3 1.26 -1.64 -0.07
N PHE A 4 1.18 -2.96 0.01
CA PHE A 4 0.50 -3.80 -0.97
C PHE A 4 -0.99 -3.86 -0.69
N ASN A 5 -1.80 -3.58 -1.70
CA ASN A 5 -3.25 -3.60 -1.55
C ASN A 5 -4.04 -3.89 -2.83
N GLU A 6 -5.31 -4.30 -2.68
CA GLU A 6 -6.22 -4.61 -3.79
C GLU A 6 -6.53 -3.39 -4.69
N GLY A 7 -6.14 -2.18 -4.26
CA GLY A 7 -6.29 -0.97 -5.05
C GLY A 7 -7.71 -0.40 -5.02
N ALA A 8 -8.24 -0.05 -6.18
CA ALA A 8 -9.45 0.73 -6.37
C ALA A 8 -10.72 0.03 -5.86
N MET A 9 -10.70 -1.30 -5.65
CA MET A 9 -11.83 -2.02 -5.06
C MET A 9 -11.84 -2.01 -3.53
N CYS A 10 -10.70 -1.71 -2.88
CA CYS A 10 -10.57 -1.65 -1.42
C CYS A 10 -10.97 -0.25 -0.86
N TYR A 11 -12.12 0.26 -1.29
CA TYR A 11 -12.70 1.47 -0.73
C TYR A 11 -13.56 1.12 0.50
N PRO A 12 -13.45 1.86 1.62
CA PRO A 12 -12.57 3.00 1.84
C PRO A 12 -11.21 2.66 2.48
N ALA A 13 -11.01 1.43 2.96
CA ALA A 13 -9.93 1.12 3.89
C ALA A 13 -8.53 1.38 3.31
N CYS A 14 -8.20 0.75 2.17
CA CYS A 14 -6.88 0.94 1.55
C CYS A 14 -6.71 2.38 1.05
N TRP A 15 -7.78 3.02 0.58
CA TRP A 15 -7.74 4.40 0.10
C TRP A 15 -7.41 5.39 1.21
N ASN A 16 -8.02 5.22 2.37
CA ASN A 16 -7.73 6.03 3.55
C ASN A 16 -6.29 5.82 4.01
N GLN A 17 -5.77 4.59 3.97
CA GLN A 17 -4.37 4.31 4.29
C GLN A 17 -3.42 4.98 3.30
N ILE A 18 -3.69 4.93 1.99
CA ILE A 18 -2.89 5.62 0.95
C ILE A 18 -2.82 7.11 1.25
N ALA A 19 -3.98 7.75 1.48
CA ALA A 19 -4.03 9.18 1.78
C ALA A 19 -3.27 9.51 3.07
N SER A 20 -3.50 8.71 4.13
CA SER A 20 -2.90 8.88 5.45
C SER A 20 -1.38 8.76 5.41
N LEU A 21 -0.83 7.79 4.68
CA LEU A 21 0.62 7.67 4.49
C LEU A 21 1.18 8.82 3.68
N GLY A 22 0.45 9.27 2.65
CA GLY A 22 0.86 10.38 1.79
C GLY A 22 0.94 11.73 2.50
N SER A 23 0.13 11.94 3.54
CA SER A 23 0.01 13.22 4.25
C SER A 23 0.71 13.26 5.61
N ASP A 24 1.42 12.22 6.01
CA ASP A 24 2.07 12.13 7.33
C ASP A 24 3.58 12.36 7.20
N ASP A 25 4.07 13.47 7.77
CA ASP A 25 5.45 13.96 7.62
C ASP A 25 6.53 13.01 8.16
N ARG A 26 6.14 12.03 8.99
CA ARG A 26 7.05 10.93 9.41
C ARG A 26 7.45 10.05 8.22
N PHE A 27 6.62 10.07 7.18
CA PHE A 27 6.78 9.39 5.91
C PHE A 27 7.05 10.42 4.78
N ASN A 28 7.53 9.96 3.63
CA ASN A 28 7.76 10.77 2.42
C ASN A 28 8.69 11.98 2.65
N ASN A 29 9.77 11.76 3.38
CA ASN A 29 10.85 12.71 3.61
C ASN A 29 12.17 12.17 3.04
N ASP A 30 13.28 12.91 3.23
CA ASP A 30 14.60 12.56 2.69
C ASP A 30 15.09 11.14 3.08
N ASN A 31 14.59 10.58 4.18
CA ASN A 31 15.00 9.28 4.69
C ASN A 31 14.00 8.15 4.40
N VAL A 32 12.72 8.48 4.20
CA VAL A 32 11.63 7.49 4.13
C VAL A 32 10.73 7.78 2.96
N ILE A 33 10.64 6.84 2.03
CA ILE A 33 9.67 6.86 0.92
C ILE A 33 8.59 5.82 1.19
N VAL A 34 7.32 6.19 0.98
CA VAL A 34 6.20 5.25 1.01
C VAL A 34 5.63 5.07 -0.39
N ALA A 35 5.52 3.82 -0.84
CA ALA A 35 4.91 3.48 -2.11
C ALA A 35 3.73 2.52 -1.87
N SER A 36 2.55 2.90 -2.37
CA SER A 36 1.37 2.05 -2.38
C SER A 36 1.34 1.26 -3.68
N ILE A 37 1.43 -0.07 -3.58
CA ILE A 37 1.47 -0.98 -4.72
C ILE A 37 0.07 -1.53 -4.94
N VAL A 38 -0.52 -1.23 -6.10
CA VAL A 38 -1.89 -1.59 -6.47
C VAL A 38 -1.89 -2.44 -7.73
N VAL A 39 -2.92 -3.27 -7.90
CA VAL A 39 -3.06 -4.17 -9.06
C VAL A 39 -3.84 -3.56 -10.23
N ASP A 40 -4.42 -2.38 -10.04
CA ASP A 40 -5.18 -1.71 -11.09
C ASP A 40 -4.28 -1.12 -12.20
N ALA A 41 -4.88 -0.87 -13.36
CA ALA A 41 -4.27 -0.02 -14.38
C ALA A 41 -4.29 1.47 -13.94
N LYS A 42 -3.29 2.23 -14.38
CA LYS A 42 -3.11 3.65 -14.04
C LYS A 42 -4.34 4.49 -14.35
N GLU A 43 -5.00 4.25 -15.48
CA GLU A 43 -6.15 5.02 -15.96
C GLU A 43 -7.33 4.96 -14.98
N LYS A 44 -7.45 3.87 -14.21
CA LYS A 44 -8.47 3.73 -13.18
C LYS A 44 -8.19 4.67 -12.00
N TRP A 45 -6.94 4.74 -11.57
CA TRP A 45 -6.51 5.65 -10.51
C TRP A 45 -6.52 7.12 -10.95
N ASP A 46 -6.20 7.42 -12.21
CA ASP A 46 -6.30 8.78 -12.75
C ASP A 46 -7.74 9.33 -12.61
N LYS A 47 -8.75 8.50 -12.94
CA LYS A 47 -10.16 8.87 -12.76
C LYS A 47 -10.53 9.05 -11.28
N ILE A 48 -10.05 8.16 -10.41
CA ILE A 48 -10.29 8.25 -8.96
C ILE A 48 -9.72 9.56 -8.42
N ILE A 49 -8.47 9.86 -8.74
CA ILE A 49 -7.78 11.08 -8.29
C ILE A 49 -8.46 12.34 -8.85
N GLN A 50 -8.86 12.32 -10.13
CA GLN A 50 -9.63 13.43 -10.71
C GLN A 50 -10.93 13.70 -9.94
N SER A 51 -11.61 12.65 -9.48
CA SER A 51 -12.85 12.77 -8.69
C SER A 51 -12.62 13.08 -7.21
N GLN A 52 -11.52 12.60 -6.63
CA GLN A 52 -11.17 12.72 -5.21
C GLN A 52 -9.68 13.04 -5.06
N PRO A 53 -9.27 14.31 -5.27
CA PRO A 53 -7.86 14.71 -5.32
C PRO A 53 -7.06 14.42 -4.04
N LYS A 54 -7.73 14.22 -2.90
CA LYS A 54 -7.09 13.91 -1.62
C LYS A 54 -6.24 12.63 -1.63
N TYR A 55 -6.47 11.70 -2.56
CA TYR A 55 -5.64 10.49 -2.69
C TYR A 55 -4.36 10.71 -3.53
N LEU A 56 -4.15 11.92 -4.08
CA LEU A 56 -2.91 12.30 -4.77
C LEU A 56 -1.71 12.43 -3.82
N SER A 57 -1.92 12.44 -2.51
CA SER A 57 -0.84 12.64 -1.52
C SER A 57 0.17 11.48 -1.47
N GLY A 58 -0.20 10.27 -1.93
CA GLY A 58 0.68 9.10 -1.90
C GLY A 58 1.31 8.78 -3.25
N LEU A 59 2.54 8.23 -3.23
CA LEU A 59 3.12 7.57 -4.40
C LEU A 59 2.40 6.24 -4.64
N ILE A 60 1.83 6.07 -5.83
CA ILE A 60 1.14 4.84 -6.26
C ILE A 60 1.95 4.18 -7.38
N LEU A 61 2.26 2.89 -7.20
CA LEU A 61 2.91 2.03 -8.18
C LEU A 61 1.93 0.95 -8.65
N PHE A 62 1.98 0.60 -9.93
CA PHE A 62 1.00 -0.28 -10.58
C PHE A 62 1.63 -1.64 -10.91
N ASP A 63 1.26 -2.67 -10.16
CA ASP A 63 1.65 -4.07 -10.33
C ASP A 63 0.56 -4.85 -11.08
N THR A 64 0.30 -4.44 -12.33
CA THR A 64 -0.88 -4.87 -13.10
C THR A 64 -0.92 -6.36 -13.46
N ASN A 65 0.22 -7.04 -13.37
CA ASN A 65 0.33 -8.49 -13.59
C ASN A 65 0.64 -9.26 -12.30
N THR A 66 0.54 -8.59 -11.14
CA THR A 66 0.75 -9.15 -9.80
C THR A 66 2.12 -9.77 -9.54
N ALA A 67 3.10 -9.53 -10.41
CA ALA A 67 4.41 -10.18 -10.33
C ALA A 67 5.23 -9.69 -9.13
N VAL A 68 5.10 -8.41 -8.76
CA VAL A 68 5.78 -7.88 -7.56
C VAL A 68 5.09 -8.40 -6.31
N SER A 69 3.76 -8.41 -6.29
CA SER A 69 2.98 -8.95 -5.18
C SER A 69 3.26 -10.43 -4.94
N ASP A 70 3.43 -11.22 -6.01
CA ASP A 70 3.84 -12.62 -5.93
C ASP A 70 5.28 -12.75 -5.40
N ALA A 71 6.23 -11.94 -5.88
CA ALA A 71 7.62 -11.96 -5.43
C ALA A 71 7.82 -11.60 -3.94
N TYR A 72 6.84 -10.94 -3.32
CA TYR A 72 6.81 -10.63 -1.89
C TYR A 72 5.92 -11.59 -1.08
N ASP A 73 5.38 -12.65 -1.71
CA ASP A 73 4.51 -13.65 -1.10
C ASP A 73 3.23 -13.06 -0.46
N VAL A 74 2.74 -11.91 -0.93
CA VAL A 74 1.61 -11.19 -0.30
C VAL A 74 0.23 -11.60 -0.84
N LEU A 75 0.16 -12.35 -1.93
CA LEU A 75 -1.10 -12.71 -2.60
C LEU A 75 -1.99 -13.67 -1.81
N ASN A 76 -1.44 -14.42 -0.87
CA ASN A 76 -2.15 -15.44 -0.10
C ASN A 76 -2.28 -15.11 1.39
N LEU A 77 -1.85 -13.91 1.79
CA LEU A 77 -1.87 -13.49 3.19
C LEU A 77 -3.30 -13.33 3.73
N PRO A 78 -3.48 -13.42 5.06
CA PRO A 78 -4.79 -13.34 5.70
C PRO A 78 -5.62 -12.10 5.33
N SER A 79 -5.00 -10.95 5.09
CA SER A 79 -5.70 -9.71 4.71
C SER A 79 -6.26 -9.73 3.27
N SER A 80 -5.80 -10.64 2.41
CA SER A 80 -6.32 -10.77 1.05
C SER A 80 -7.72 -11.39 1.05
N MET A 81 -8.69 -10.66 0.48
CA MET A 81 -10.03 -11.18 0.26
C MET A 81 -10.11 -12.06 -1.00
N HIS A 82 -9.10 -11.99 -1.87
CA HIS A 82 -9.00 -12.68 -3.17
C HIS A 82 -7.69 -13.46 -3.25
N LYS A 83 -7.54 -14.46 -2.37
CA LYS A 83 -6.30 -15.23 -2.21
C LYS A 83 -5.81 -15.80 -3.54
N GLY A 84 -4.51 -15.62 -3.79
CA GLY A 84 -3.83 -16.06 -5.00
C GLY A 84 -4.08 -15.17 -6.21
N SER A 85 -4.87 -14.08 -6.06
CA SER A 85 -5.14 -13.14 -7.14
C SER A 85 -4.72 -11.72 -6.78
N PHE A 86 -5.08 -11.20 -5.61
CA PHE A 86 -4.76 -9.83 -5.21
C PHE A 86 -4.12 -9.77 -3.82
N PRO A 87 -3.18 -8.85 -3.55
CA PRO A 87 -2.70 -8.60 -2.20
C PRO A 87 -3.80 -7.94 -1.35
N GLY A 88 -3.75 -8.08 -0.04
CA GLY A 88 -4.78 -7.54 0.85
C GLY A 88 -4.47 -6.14 1.38
N HIS A 89 -3.91 -6.09 2.59
CA HIS A 89 -3.60 -4.88 3.33
C HIS A 89 -2.30 -5.10 4.09
N THR A 90 -1.20 -5.17 3.34
CA THR A 90 0.10 -5.65 3.83
C THR A 90 1.17 -4.59 3.66
N TYR A 91 2.02 -4.45 4.67
CA TYR A 91 3.12 -3.49 4.71
C TYR A 91 4.46 -4.21 4.80
N VAL A 92 5.44 -3.69 4.09
CA VAL A 92 6.84 -4.14 4.15
C VAL A 92 7.75 -2.93 4.34
N ILE A 93 8.56 -2.94 5.39
CA ILE A 93 9.59 -1.91 5.64
C ILE A 93 10.95 -2.48 5.26
N ILE A 94 11.59 -1.83 4.30
CA ILE A 94 12.91 -2.18 3.80
C ILE A 94 13.91 -1.13 4.29
N LYS A 95 15.00 -1.57 4.92
CA LYS A 95 16.12 -0.72 5.35
C LYS A 95 17.38 -1.24 4.70
N GLN A 96 18.08 -0.39 3.94
CA GLN A 96 19.34 -0.73 3.25
C GLN A 96 19.24 -2.03 2.42
N GLY A 97 18.11 -2.23 1.73
CA GLY A 97 17.86 -3.41 0.90
C GLY A 97 17.41 -4.67 1.66
N VAL A 98 17.26 -4.60 2.99
CA VAL A 98 16.81 -5.73 3.81
C VAL A 98 15.39 -5.49 4.32
N ILE A 99 14.52 -6.49 4.20
CA ILE A 99 13.19 -6.48 4.83
C ILE A 99 13.39 -6.52 6.34
N SER A 100 13.04 -5.43 7.01
CA SER A 100 13.23 -5.22 8.45
C SER A 100 11.95 -5.42 9.26
N TYR A 101 10.79 -5.27 8.62
CA TYR A 101 9.49 -5.43 9.26
C TYR A 101 8.42 -5.76 8.21
N VAL A 102 7.50 -6.65 8.55
CA VAL A 102 6.33 -7.02 7.74
C VAL A 102 5.11 -7.01 8.64
N LEU A 103 4.03 -6.39 8.17
CA LEU A 103 2.74 -6.38 8.84
C LEU A 103 1.66 -6.73 7.82
N ASP A 104 0.94 -7.82 8.07
CA ASP A 104 -0.32 -8.12 7.39
C ASP A 104 -1.47 -7.76 8.33
N ASP A 105 -2.40 -6.90 7.90
CA ASP A 105 -3.50 -6.46 8.75
C ASP A 105 -4.88 -6.79 8.15
N PRO A 106 -5.48 -7.94 8.52
CA PRO A 106 -6.83 -8.31 8.10
C PRO A 106 -7.94 -7.39 8.61
N ASN A 107 -7.67 -6.57 9.63
CA ASN A 107 -8.64 -5.58 10.11
C ASN A 107 -8.63 -4.31 9.25
N MET A 108 -7.66 -4.17 8.35
CA MET A 108 -7.49 -3.02 7.45
C MET A 108 -7.52 -1.67 8.19
N ALA A 109 -6.89 -1.62 9.36
CA ALA A 109 -6.82 -0.43 10.19
C ALA A 109 -5.84 0.61 9.60
N LEU A 110 -5.95 1.85 10.08
CA LEU A 110 -4.93 2.84 9.79
C LEU A 110 -3.67 2.56 10.62
N ASN A 111 -2.57 2.19 9.97
CA ASN A 111 -1.38 1.66 10.64
C ASN A 111 -0.20 2.65 10.76
N ASN A 112 -0.39 3.94 10.43
CA ASN A 112 0.69 4.94 10.41
C ASN A 112 1.54 4.95 11.70
N ASP A 113 0.92 4.94 12.88
CA ASP A 113 1.67 5.01 14.14
C ASP A 113 2.53 3.77 14.39
N LEU A 114 1.97 2.57 14.15
CA LEU A 114 2.72 1.33 14.27
C LEU A 114 3.84 1.22 13.23
N LEU A 115 3.60 1.69 12.01
CA LEU A 115 4.63 1.72 10.97
C LEU A 115 5.75 2.68 11.35
N ALA A 116 5.42 3.86 11.88
CA ALA A 116 6.38 4.87 12.29
C ALA A 116 7.32 4.37 13.40
N THR A 117 6.85 3.54 14.35
CA THR A 117 7.72 2.95 15.38
C THR A 117 8.73 1.94 14.83
N ASN A 118 8.56 1.49 13.58
CA ASN A 118 9.41 0.49 12.93
C ASN A 118 10.28 1.09 11.80
N LEU A 119 10.23 2.41 11.56
CA LEU A 119 11.07 3.12 10.59
C LEU A 119 12.56 3.15 10.95
#